data_AF-A0A528V114-F1
#
_entry.id   AF-A0A528V114-F1
#
_cell.length_a   1.000
_cell.length_b   1.000
_cell.length_c   1.000
_cell.angle_alpha   90.00
_cell.angle_beta   90.00
_cell.angle_gamma   90.00
#
_symmetry.space_group_name_H-M   'P 1'
#
loop_
_entity.id
_entity.type
_entity.pdbx_description
1 polymer ?
#
loop_
_entity_poly.entity_id
_entity_poly.type
_entity_poly.pdbx_seq_one_letter_code
_entity_poly.pdbx_strand_id
1 'polypeptide(L)'
;IIRMLNSAFDEWGDAGLDFYPKALRGEIDAVNALVCPSVNNGVYRAGFATTQAAYEKAFGELFAALDQLEDRLSRQRYLVGDRIT
;
A
#
# COMPACT_ATOMS: atom_id res chain seq x y z
N ILE A 1 -10.97 -9.70 3.99
CA ILE A 1 -10.45 -10.46 5.15
C ILE A 1 -9.77 -9.54 6.15
N ILE A 2 -8.67 -8.86 5.83
CA ILE A 2 -7.96 -8.00 6.81
C ILE A 2 -8.84 -6.94 7.48
N ARG A 3 -9.77 -6.30 6.73
CA ARG A 3 -10.76 -5.36 7.30
C ARG A 3 -11.77 -6.00 8.24
N MET A 4 -12.10 -7.29 8.05
CA MET A 4 -12.94 -8.04 8.99
C MET A 4 -12.14 -8.34 10.25
N LEU A 5 -10.90 -8.83 10.11
CA LEU A 5 -10.03 -9.14 11.25
C LEU A 5 -9.71 -7.91 12.11
N ASN A 6 -9.69 -6.72 11.52
CA ASN A 6 -9.48 -5.45 12.21
C ASN A 6 -10.53 -5.14 13.30
N SER A 7 -11.73 -5.72 13.25
CA SER A 7 -12.78 -5.40 14.23
C SER A 7 -13.70 -6.56 14.62
N ALA A 8 -13.70 -7.67 13.88
CA ALA A 8 -14.63 -8.78 14.11
C ALA A 8 -14.39 -9.52 15.44
N PHE A 9 -13.24 -9.28 16.08
CA PHE A 9 -12.86 -9.91 17.34
C PHE A 9 -12.59 -8.91 18.46
N ASP A 10 -13.05 -7.66 18.33
CA ASP A 10 -12.84 -6.60 19.32
C ASP A 10 -13.39 -6.97 20.71
N GLU A 11 -14.42 -7.82 20.76
CA GLU A 11 -14.97 -8.36 22.01
C GLU A 11 -13.98 -9.26 22.76
N TRP A 12 -13.06 -9.91 22.05
CA TRP A 12 -12.12 -10.90 22.60
C TRP A 12 -10.64 -10.46 22.50
N GLY A 13 -10.37 -9.26 21.97
CA GLY A 13 -9.03 -8.74 21.69
C GLY A 13 -8.83 -7.29 22.15
N ASP A 14 -7.74 -6.67 21.68
CA ASP A 14 -7.48 -5.25 21.94
C ASP A 14 -8.22 -4.36 20.91
N ALA A 15 -9.41 -3.90 21.29
CA ALA A 15 -10.22 -2.97 20.52
C ALA A 15 -9.61 -1.56 20.39
N GLY A 16 -8.48 -1.27 21.06
CA GLY A 16 -7.74 -0.03 20.91
C GLY A 16 -6.98 0.08 19.59
N LEU A 17 -6.79 -1.03 18.87
CA LEU A 17 -6.10 -1.07 17.59
C LEU A 17 -7.12 -0.99 16.44
N ASP A 18 -7.00 0.08 15.63
CA ASP A 18 -7.74 0.23 14.38
C ASP A 18 -6.77 0.66 13.28
N PHE A 19 -6.57 -0.20 12.29
CA PHE A 19 -5.72 0.01 11.12
C PHE A 19 -6.50 0.62 9.94
N TYR A 20 -7.84 0.68 10.01
CA TYR A 20 -8.67 1.33 8.99
C TYR A 20 -9.69 2.34 9.58
N PRO A 21 -9.20 3.31 10.40
CA PRO A 21 -10.07 4.25 11.10
C PRO A 21 -10.74 5.20 10.13
N LYS A 22 -12.00 5.54 10.41
CA LYS A 22 -12.88 6.32 9.52
C LYS A 22 -12.23 7.61 9.01
N ALA A 23 -11.49 8.32 9.86
CA ALA A 23 -10.82 9.57 9.52
C ALA A 23 -9.72 9.43 8.45
N LEU A 24 -9.08 8.26 8.36
CA LEU A 24 -7.93 8.03 7.47
C LEU A 24 -8.29 7.21 6.22
N ARG A 25 -9.51 6.66 6.12
CA ARG A 25 -9.89 5.74 5.04
C ARG A 25 -9.64 6.30 3.64
N GLY A 26 -9.94 7.57 3.41
CA GLY A 26 -9.72 8.20 2.11
C GLY A 26 -8.25 8.19 1.69
N GLU A 27 -7.35 8.50 2.62
CA GLU A 27 -5.91 8.50 2.36
C GLU A 27 -5.36 7.07 2.24
N ILE A 28 -5.82 6.15 3.10
CA ILE A 28 -5.49 4.72 3.01
C ILE A 28 -5.91 4.14 1.66
N ASP A 29 -7.12 4.44 1.20
CA ASP A 29 -7.62 3.94 -0.08
C ASP A 29 -6.85 4.55 -1.26
N ALA A 30 -6.44 5.81 -1.18
CA ALA A 30 -5.58 6.44 -2.19
C ALA A 30 -4.18 5.81 -2.25
N VAL A 31 -3.56 5.56 -1.10
CA VAL A 31 -2.28 4.83 -1.03
C VAL A 31 -2.43 3.42 -1.58
N ASN A 32 -3.48 2.69 -1.19
CA ASN A 32 -3.75 1.34 -1.71
C ASN A 32 -3.97 1.33 -3.23
N ALA A 33 -4.61 2.36 -3.79
CA ALA A 33 -4.82 2.50 -5.22
C ALA A 33 -3.52 2.73 -6.00
N LEU A 34 -2.46 3.25 -5.37
CA LEU A 34 -1.12 3.34 -5.94
C LEU A 34 -0.32 2.04 -5.72
N VAL A 35 -0.22 1.59 -4.47
CA VAL A 35 0.65 0.48 -4.07
C VAL A 35 0.21 -0.84 -4.70
N CYS A 36 -1.10 -1.12 -4.76
CA CYS A 36 -1.60 -2.39 -5.27
C CYS A 36 -1.24 -2.63 -6.76
N PRO A 37 -1.58 -1.73 -7.71
CA PRO A 37 -1.22 -1.95 -9.11
C PRO A 37 0.28 -1.76 -9.38
N SER A 38 0.91 -0.73 -8.82
CA SER A 38 2.25 -0.32 -9.23
C SER A 38 3.37 -1.03 -8.49
N VAL A 39 3.13 -1.52 -7.27
CA VAL A 39 4.15 -2.22 -6.47
C VAL A 39 3.78 -3.69 -6.31
N ASN A 40 2.68 -3.99 -5.63
CA ASN A 40 2.29 -5.38 -5.30
C ASN A 40 2.13 -6.21 -6.57
N ASN A 41 1.42 -5.68 -7.56
CA ASN A 41 1.29 -6.31 -8.88
C ASN A 41 2.43 -5.91 -9.83
N GLY A 42 3.05 -4.74 -9.62
CA GLY A 42 4.14 -4.22 -10.43
C GLY A 42 5.33 -5.17 -10.54
N VAL A 43 5.75 -5.74 -9.41
CA VAL A 43 6.86 -6.71 -9.37
C VAL A 43 6.54 -7.97 -10.18
N TYR A 44 5.30 -8.46 -10.15
CA TYR A 44 4.87 -9.61 -10.96
C TYR A 44 4.83 -9.27 -12.45
N ARG A 45 4.32 -8.09 -12.81
CA ARG A 45 4.28 -7.63 -14.22
C ARG A 45 5.69 -7.53 -14.80
N ALA A 46 6.65 -7.01 -14.02
CA ALA A 46 8.05 -6.97 -14.43
C ALA A 46 8.65 -8.39 -14.50
N GLY A 47 8.51 -9.18 -13.43
CA GLY A 47 9.13 -10.51 -13.32
C GLY A 47 8.59 -11.55 -14.31
N PHE A 48 7.34 -11.42 -14.74
CA PHE A 48 6.71 -12.33 -15.72
C PHE A 48 6.59 -11.72 -17.12
N ALA A 49 7.21 -10.57 -17.39
CA ALA A 49 7.23 -9.99 -18.72
C ALA A 49 7.92 -10.94 -19.73
N THR A 50 7.26 -11.19 -20.85
CA THR A 50 7.79 -12.04 -21.94
C THR A 50 8.49 -11.24 -23.04
N THR A 51 8.45 -9.91 -22.93
CA THR A 51 9.13 -9.00 -23.87
C THR A 51 9.85 -7.90 -23.11
N GLN A 52 10.96 -7.41 -23.68
CA GLN A 52 11.75 -6.33 -23.11
C GLN A 52 10.92 -5.05 -22.89
N ALA A 53 10.10 -4.67 -23.88
CA ALA A 53 9.27 -3.47 -23.78
C ALA A 53 8.23 -3.55 -22.65
N ALA A 54 7.63 -4.74 -22.43
CA ALA A 54 6.70 -4.94 -21.31
C ALA A 54 7.44 -4.88 -19.95
N TYR A 55 8.64 -5.48 -19.88
CA TYR A 55 9.49 -5.40 -18.70
C TYR A 55 9.85 -3.94 -18.38
N GLU A 56 10.39 -3.20 -19.34
CA GLU A 56 10.85 -1.82 -19.14
C GLU A 56 9.71 -0.90 -18.71
N LYS A 57 8.52 -1.08 -19.29
CA LYS A 57 7.33 -0.33 -18.86
C LYS A 57 6.97 -0.65 -17.41
N ALA A 58 6.85 -1.94 -17.06
CA ALA A 58 6.49 -2.34 -15.70
C ALA A 58 7.55 -1.94 -14.66
N PHE A 59 8.83 -2.04 -15.03
CA PHE A 59 9.97 -1.59 -14.24
C PHE A 59 9.89 -0.08 -13.99
N GLY A 60 9.68 0.72 -15.03
CA GLY A 60 9.54 2.18 -14.90
C GLY A 60 8.37 2.57 -13.99
N GLU A 61 7.20 1.94 -14.16
CA GLU A 61 6.04 2.19 -13.29
C GLU A 61 6.30 1.79 -11.83
N LEU A 62 6.99 0.68 -11.60
CA LEU A 62 7.36 0.21 -10.25
C LEU A 62 8.28 1.20 -9.55
N PHE A 63 9.39 1.58 -10.19
CA PHE A 63 10.37 2.49 -9.57
C PHE A 63 9.83 3.90 -9.39
N ALA A 64 9.02 4.40 -10.32
CA ALA A 64 8.34 5.69 -10.14
C ALA A 64 7.35 5.69 -8.95
N ALA A 65 6.72 4.55 -8.65
CA ALA A 65 5.90 4.41 -7.45
C ALA A 65 6.76 4.33 -6.18
N LEU A 66 7.88 3.60 -6.21
CA LEU A 66 8.81 3.52 -5.07
C LEU A 66 9.40 4.89 -4.73
N ASP A 67 9.77 5.71 -5.71
CA ASP A 67 10.26 7.07 -5.49
C ASP A 67 9.21 7.96 -4.80
N GLN A 68 7.93 7.84 -5.19
CA GLN A 68 6.84 8.56 -4.53
C GLN A 68 6.65 8.11 -3.07
N LEU A 69 6.78 6.81 -2.80
CA LEU A 69 6.66 6.26 -1.46
C LEU A 69 7.84 6.68 -0.59
N GLU A 70 9.05 6.70 -1.14
CA GLU A 70 10.26 7.17 -0.46
C GLU A 70 10.17 8.66 -0.10
N ASP A 71 9.79 9.53 -1.05
CA ASP A 71 9.61 10.97 -0.76
C ASP A 71 8.56 11.19 0.34
N ARG A 72 7.46 10.42 0.31
CA ARG A 72 6.45 10.47 1.36
C ARG A 72 7.01 10.03 2.71
N LEU A 73 7.66 8.87 2.77
CA LEU A 73 8.19 8.30 4.01
C LEU A 73 9.40 9.08 4.56
N SER A 74 10.06 9.89 3.74
CA SER A 74 11.09 10.83 4.22
C SER A 74 10.53 11.90 5.17
N ARG A 75 9.21 12.15 5.13
CA ARG A 75 8.53 13.23 5.88
C ARG A 75 7.64 12.72 7.01
N GLN A 76 7.32 11.43 7.04
CA GLN A 76 6.41 10.82 8.01
C GLN A 76 6.76 9.37 8.25
N ARG A 77 6.47 8.87 9.46
CA ARG A 77 6.91 7.54 9.90
C ARG A 77 6.22 6.40 9.14
N TYR A 78 4.98 6.58 8.72
CA TYR A 78 4.18 5.58 8.01
C TYR A 78 3.49 6.18 6.79
N LEU A 79 2.84 5.35 5.96
CA LEU A 79 2.23 5.80 4.72
C LEU A 79 1.06 6.77 4.92
N VAL A 80 0.41 6.76 6.08
CA VAL A 80 -0.73 7.62 6.40
C VAL A 80 -0.48 8.27 7.78
N GLY A 81 0.53 9.14 7.83
CA GLY A 81 0.89 9.91 9.02
C GLY A 81 1.82 9.17 9.98
N ASP A 82 1.48 9.18 11.26
CA ASP A 82 2.33 8.77 12.39
C ASP A 82 1.96 7.42 13.02
N ARG A 83 0.94 6.74 12.48
CA ARG A 83 0.49 5.43 12.93
C ARG A 83 0.48 4.38 11.81
N ILE A 84 0.54 3.12 12.23
CA ILE A 84 0.34 1.97 11.32
C ILE A 84 -1.14 1.92 10.90
N THR A 85 -1.37 1.67 9.62
CA THR A 85 -2.67 1.52 8.95
C THR A 85 -2.59 0.42 7.90
#